data_AF-A0A842RDG1-F1
#
_entry.id   AF-A0A842RDG1-F1
#
_cell.length_a   1.000
_cell.length_b   1.000
_cell.length_c   1.000
_cell.angle_alpha   90.00
_cell.angle_beta   90.00
_cell.angle_gamma   90.00
#
_symmetry.space_group_name_H-M   'P 1'
#
loop_
_entity.id
_entity.type
_entity.pdbx_description
1 polymer ?
#
loop_
_entity_poly.entity_id
_entity_poly.type
_entity_poly.pdbx_seq_one_letter_code
_entity_poly.pdbx_strand_id
1 'polypeptide(L)'
;MGTIFFTIILLIVRKIKDDFFSQILEVERYSDLICREISLILSVTNSLSLVIEFIAHGNYPIVSFEFRELLKELNLGASPDNLLKAFAKDQPSETIREFLLDYVFPLTRGEIKPSTNFRFDAQWRIRSTFDSYLSQIEGKMSLFLSLTTIVPVTISMLLIIFGYISVDLLFFLPFIFFILGIIALEILNAGKIKLLGGDDSGIEN
;
A
#
# COMPACT_ATOMS: atom_id res chain seq x y z
N MET A 1 -31.57 15.17 14.01
CA MET A 1 -31.31 13.71 14.00
C MET A 1 -30.58 13.22 12.76
N GLY A 2 -30.82 13.77 11.55
CA GLY A 2 -30.16 13.30 10.32
C GLY A 2 -28.63 13.45 10.26
N THR A 3 -28.07 14.51 10.85
CA THR A 3 -26.61 14.74 10.86
C THR A 3 -25.85 13.74 11.72
N ILE A 4 -26.40 13.34 12.86
CA ILE A 4 -25.79 12.34 13.75
C ILE A 4 -25.76 10.96 13.07
N PHE A 5 -26.83 10.58 12.39
CA PHE A 5 -26.90 9.31 11.66
C PHE A 5 -25.91 9.27 10.48
N PHE A 6 -25.77 10.38 9.77
CA PHE A 6 -24.80 10.52 8.68
C PHE A 6 -23.34 10.46 9.20
N THR A 7 -23.08 11.04 10.37
CA THR A 7 -21.75 11.00 11.01
C THR A 7 -21.37 9.58 11.45
N ILE A 8 -22.33 8.82 11.98
CA ILE A 8 -22.14 7.42 12.37
C ILE A 8 -21.89 6.53 11.15
N ILE A 9 -22.65 6.71 10.06
CA ILE A 9 -22.43 5.98 8.80
C ILE A 9 -21.03 6.27 8.24
N LEU A 10 -20.62 7.54 8.21
CA LEU A 10 -19.28 7.93 7.76
C LEU A 10 -18.16 7.31 8.60
N LEU A 11 -18.35 7.23 9.93
CA LEU A 11 -17.38 6.58 10.83
C LEU A 11 -17.27 5.07 10.58
N ILE A 12 -18.40 4.39 10.31
CA ILE A 12 -18.41 2.96 10.00
C ILE A 12 -17.73 2.70 8.65
N VAL A 13 -18.07 3.47 7.61
CA VAL A 13 -17.44 3.35 6.28
C VAL A 13 -15.95 3.62 6.37
N ARG A 14 -15.53 4.62 7.15
CA ARG A 14 -14.11 4.95 7.34
C ARG A 14 -13.36 3.84 8.06
N LYS A 15 -13.95 3.24 9.10
CA LYS A 15 -13.32 2.13 9.82
C LYS A 15 -13.16 0.88 8.95
N ILE A 16 -14.18 0.53 8.15
CA ILE A 16 -14.11 -0.59 7.20
C ILE A 16 -13.02 -0.34 6.15
N LYS A 17 -12.94 0.90 5.65
CA LYS A 17 -11.91 1.29 4.68
C LYS A 17 -10.51 1.21 5.29
N ASP A 18 -10.32 1.68 6.52
CA ASP A 18 -9.03 1.65 7.20
C ASP A 18 -8.57 0.20 7.46
N ASP A 19 -9.47 -0.69 7.93
CA ASP A 19 -9.14 -2.11 8.13
C ASP A 19 -8.77 -2.82 6.80
N PHE A 20 -9.52 -2.57 5.73
CA PHE A 20 -9.21 -3.13 4.41
C PHE A 20 -7.88 -2.60 3.85
N PHE A 21 -7.62 -1.30 4.04
CA PHE A 21 -6.39 -0.66 3.60
C PHE A 21 -5.18 -1.17 4.39
N SER A 22 -5.33 -1.42 5.69
CA SER A 22 -4.31 -2.04 6.52
C SER A 22 -3.98 -3.46 6.04
N GLN A 23 -4.97 -4.26 5.68
CA GLN A 23 -4.73 -5.61 5.14
C GLN A 23 -3.97 -5.57 3.81
N ILE A 24 -4.35 -4.69 2.88
CA ILE A 24 -3.63 -4.51 1.61
C ILE A 24 -2.17 -4.12 1.87
N LEU A 25 -1.94 -3.15 2.75
CA LEU A 25 -0.59 -2.68 3.12
C LEU A 25 0.26 -3.79 3.74
N GLU A 26 -0.33 -4.65 4.57
CA GLU A 26 0.40 -5.78 5.14
C GLU A 26 0.76 -6.84 4.09
N VAL A 27 -0.15 -7.17 3.18
CA VAL A 27 0.15 -8.09 2.07
C VAL A 27 1.23 -7.51 1.15
N GLU A 28 1.10 -6.23 0.78
CA GLU A 28 2.09 -5.50 -0.02
C GLU A 28 3.47 -5.51 0.65
N ARG A 29 3.54 -5.29 1.97
CA ARG A 29 4.81 -5.29 2.73
C ARG A 29 5.58 -6.61 2.61
N TYR A 30 4.88 -7.75 2.56
CA TYR A 30 5.50 -9.07 2.45
C TYR A 30 5.56 -9.61 1.03
N SER A 31 4.94 -8.94 0.07
CA SER A 31 4.83 -9.39 -1.33
C SER A 31 6.19 -9.72 -1.96
N ASP A 32 7.19 -8.86 -1.80
CA ASP A 32 8.55 -9.07 -2.33
C ASP A 32 9.19 -10.35 -1.77
N LEU A 33 9.06 -10.55 -0.46
CA LEU A 33 9.66 -11.68 0.24
C LEU A 33 9.00 -13.00 -0.22
N ILE A 34 7.67 -12.99 -0.36
CA ILE A 34 6.89 -14.13 -0.85
C ILE A 34 7.24 -14.43 -2.31
N CYS A 35 7.25 -13.43 -3.20
CA CYS A 35 7.61 -13.62 -4.61
C CYS A 35 9.03 -14.18 -4.77
N ARG A 36 9.97 -13.72 -3.95
CA ARG A 36 11.35 -14.21 -3.94
C ARG A 36 11.43 -15.66 -3.51
N GLU A 37 10.70 -16.06 -2.47
CA GLU A 37 10.65 -17.44 -2.01
C GLU A 37 10.01 -18.36 -3.05
N ILE A 38 8.90 -17.95 -3.67
CA ILE A 38 8.27 -18.68 -4.79
C ILE A 38 9.27 -18.92 -5.91
N SER A 39 9.94 -17.86 -6.36
CA SER A 39 10.94 -17.95 -7.44
C SER A 39 12.09 -18.89 -7.07
N LEU A 40 12.58 -18.82 -5.83
CA LEU A 40 13.67 -19.67 -5.35
C LEU A 40 13.24 -21.15 -5.34
N ILE A 41 12.08 -21.45 -4.78
CA ILE A 41 11.59 -22.83 -4.68
C ILE A 41 11.31 -23.39 -6.08
N LEU A 42 10.70 -22.61 -6.96
CA LEU A 42 10.49 -23.00 -8.36
C LEU A 42 11.81 -23.27 -9.08
N SER A 43 12.83 -22.44 -8.85
CA SER A 43 14.15 -22.64 -9.48
C SER A 43 14.86 -23.92 -9.03
N VAL A 44 14.59 -24.38 -7.79
CA VAL A 44 15.24 -25.58 -7.21
C VAL A 44 14.42 -26.84 -7.45
N THR A 45 13.10 -26.78 -7.32
CA THR A 45 12.21 -27.96 -7.27
C THR A 45 11.36 -28.11 -8.52
N ASN A 46 11.13 -27.03 -9.27
CA ASN A 46 10.23 -26.97 -10.42
C ASN A 46 8.82 -27.50 -10.15
N SER A 47 8.36 -27.44 -8.88
CA SER A 47 7.05 -27.98 -8.47
C SER A 47 6.22 -26.93 -7.75
N LEU A 48 5.02 -26.65 -8.29
CA LEU A 48 4.06 -25.73 -7.68
C LEU A 48 3.46 -26.26 -6.37
N SER A 49 3.39 -27.59 -6.18
CA SER A 49 2.90 -28.15 -4.93
C SER A 49 3.81 -27.82 -3.75
N LEU A 50 5.14 -27.90 -3.96
CA LEU A 50 6.13 -27.57 -2.94
C LEU A 50 6.18 -26.07 -2.65
N VAL A 51 5.89 -25.23 -3.64
CA VAL A 51 5.73 -23.79 -3.42
C VAL A 51 4.57 -23.51 -2.46
N ILE A 52 3.42 -24.15 -2.70
CA ILE A 52 2.23 -23.97 -1.85
C ILE A 52 2.53 -24.44 -0.42
N GLU A 53 3.15 -25.61 -0.29
CA GLU A 53 3.52 -26.17 1.01
C GLU A 53 4.49 -25.26 1.77
N PHE A 54 5.52 -24.73 1.10
CA PHE A 54 6.52 -23.89 1.75
C PHE A 54 5.93 -22.56 2.25
N ILE A 55 5.11 -21.89 1.44
CA ILE A 55 4.49 -20.61 1.84
C ILE A 55 3.45 -20.81 2.94
N ALA A 56 2.71 -21.92 2.92
CA ALA A 56 1.76 -22.28 3.97
C ALA A 56 2.45 -22.44 5.34
N HIS A 57 3.68 -22.93 5.35
CA HIS A 57 4.52 -23.04 6.55
C HIS A 57 5.30 -21.75 6.88
N GLY A 58 5.27 -20.77 5.99
CA GLY A 58 5.83 -19.44 6.23
C GLY A 58 5.15 -18.70 7.39
N ASN A 59 5.79 -17.63 7.85
CA ASN A 59 5.28 -16.73 8.89
C ASN A 59 4.74 -15.43 8.28
N TYR A 60 3.92 -15.51 7.22
CA TYR A 60 3.25 -14.36 6.62
C TYR A 60 1.85 -14.20 7.21
N PRO A 61 1.50 -13.06 7.83
CA PRO A 61 0.26 -12.92 8.62
C PRO A 61 -1.03 -13.28 7.87
N ILE A 62 -1.14 -12.86 6.60
CA ILE A 62 -2.33 -13.03 5.77
C ILE A 62 -2.09 -14.15 4.74
N VAL A 63 -1.00 -14.04 3.98
CA VAL A 63 -0.74 -14.94 2.85
C VAL A 63 -0.49 -16.39 3.30
N SER A 64 0.22 -16.64 4.41
CA SER A 64 0.41 -18.02 4.88
C SER A 64 -0.88 -18.66 5.36
N PHE A 65 -1.84 -17.88 5.87
CA PHE A 65 -3.14 -18.40 6.24
C PHE A 65 -3.93 -18.85 5.00
N GLU A 66 -3.99 -18.03 3.96
CA GLU A 66 -4.64 -18.37 2.70
C GLU A 66 -3.96 -19.58 2.02
N PHE A 67 -2.63 -19.64 2.04
CA PHE A 67 -1.89 -20.78 1.49
C PHE A 67 -2.10 -22.09 2.28
N ARG A 68 -2.41 -22.03 3.58
CA ARG A 68 -2.81 -23.24 4.34
C ARG A 68 -4.15 -23.79 3.89
N GLU A 69 -5.09 -22.92 3.51
CA GLU A 69 -6.35 -23.36 2.91
C GLU A 69 -6.10 -24.01 1.53
N LEU A 70 -5.25 -23.40 0.69
CA LEU A 70 -4.83 -24.02 -0.57
C LEU A 70 -4.15 -25.38 -0.37
N LEU A 71 -3.31 -25.51 0.66
CA LEU A 71 -2.63 -26.77 0.99
C LEU A 71 -3.63 -27.87 1.37
N LYS A 72 -4.71 -27.53 2.08
CA LYS A 72 -5.79 -28.48 2.38
C LYS A 72 -6.46 -28.97 1.09
N GLU A 73 -6.81 -28.05 0.18
CA GLU A 73 -7.42 -28.43 -1.10
C GLU A 73 -6.47 -29.24 -1.99
N LEU A 74 -5.17 -28.94 -1.96
CA LEU A 74 -4.14 -29.71 -2.63
C LEU A 74 -4.09 -31.16 -2.11
N ASN A 75 -4.17 -31.34 -0.79
CA ASN A 75 -4.23 -32.67 -0.16
C ASN A 75 -5.51 -33.44 -0.49
N LEU A 76 -6.59 -32.75 -0.86
CA LEU A 76 -7.83 -33.35 -1.37
C LEU A 76 -7.76 -33.73 -2.86
N GLY A 77 -6.64 -33.47 -3.53
CA GLY A 77 -6.39 -33.84 -4.92
C GLY A 77 -6.69 -32.75 -5.95
N ALA A 78 -6.93 -31.50 -5.52
CA ALA A 78 -7.07 -30.39 -6.44
C ALA A 78 -5.73 -30.08 -7.16
N SER A 79 -5.79 -29.57 -8.39
CA SER A 79 -4.57 -29.27 -9.14
C SER A 79 -3.91 -27.98 -8.62
N PRO A 80 -2.59 -27.98 -8.37
CA PRO A 80 -1.88 -26.81 -7.83
C PRO A 80 -1.96 -25.60 -8.78
N ASP A 81 -2.02 -25.84 -10.09
CA ASP A 81 -2.15 -24.79 -11.11
C ASP A 81 -3.51 -24.07 -11.02
N ASN A 82 -4.60 -24.81 -10.77
CA ASN A 82 -5.93 -24.22 -10.63
C ASN A 82 -6.08 -23.48 -9.29
N LEU A 83 -5.52 -24.03 -8.21
CA LEU A 83 -5.52 -23.41 -6.89
C LEU A 83 -4.78 -22.07 -6.90
N LEU A 84 -3.58 -22.02 -7.48
CA LEU A 84 -2.82 -20.78 -7.59
C LEU A 84 -3.48 -19.76 -8.52
N LYS A 85 -4.19 -20.20 -9.57
CA LYS A 85 -4.96 -19.28 -10.43
C LYS A 85 -6.16 -18.68 -9.71
N ALA A 86 -6.88 -19.48 -8.92
CA ALA A 86 -7.97 -18.99 -8.10
C ALA A 86 -7.45 -17.96 -7.08
N PHE A 87 -6.35 -18.32 -6.39
CA PHE A 87 -5.67 -17.43 -5.47
C PHE A 87 -5.21 -16.11 -6.12
N ALA A 88 -4.59 -16.17 -7.31
CA ALA A 88 -4.14 -14.96 -8.02
C ALA A 88 -5.30 -14.03 -8.39
N LYS A 89 -6.49 -14.57 -8.71
CA LYS A 89 -7.67 -13.76 -9.03
C LYS A 89 -8.25 -13.04 -7.81
N ASP A 90 -8.24 -13.72 -6.68
CA ASP A 90 -8.82 -13.21 -5.43
C ASP A 90 -7.82 -12.37 -4.63
N GLN A 91 -6.57 -12.24 -5.09
CA GLN A 91 -5.54 -11.50 -4.38
C GLN A 91 -5.75 -9.99 -4.43
N PRO A 92 -5.86 -9.31 -3.27
CA PRO A 92 -5.93 -7.85 -3.21
C PRO A 92 -4.61 -7.15 -3.58
N SER A 93 -3.45 -7.80 -3.43
CA SER A 93 -2.17 -7.22 -3.86
C SER A 93 -1.95 -7.43 -5.35
N GLU A 94 -1.88 -6.32 -6.08
CA GLU A 94 -1.57 -6.30 -7.50
C GLU A 94 -0.19 -6.92 -7.77
N THR A 95 0.78 -6.69 -6.89
CA THR A 95 2.14 -7.22 -7.00
C THR A 95 2.19 -8.75 -7.02
N ILE A 96 1.48 -9.41 -6.09
CA ILE A 96 1.46 -10.89 -6.02
C ILE A 96 0.66 -11.45 -7.21
N ARG A 97 -0.44 -10.80 -7.56
CA ARG A 97 -1.29 -11.20 -8.70
C ARG A 97 -0.52 -11.17 -10.01
N GLU A 98 0.13 -10.05 -10.33
CA GLU A 98 0.95 -9.90 -11.53
C GLU A 98 2.10 -10.90 -11.54
N PHE A 99 2.79 -11.09 -10.42
CA PHE A 99 3.87 -12.06 -10.33
C PHE A 99 3.41 -13.50 -10.62
N LEU A 100 2.28 -13.93 -10.07
CA LEU A 100 1.74 -15.26 -10.35
C LEU A 100 1.30 -15.40 -11.81
N LEU A 101 0.61 -14.39 -12.36
CA LEU A 101 0.06 -14.41 -13.71
C LEU A 101 1.11 -14.30 -14.80
N ASP A 102 2.06 -13.37 -14.66
CA ASP A 102 3.01 -13.01 -15.71
C ASP A 102 4.34 -13.76 -15.59
N TYR A 103 4.64 -14.34 -14.43
CA TYR A 103 5.90 -15.05 -14.21
C TYR A 103 5.72 -16.53 -13.89
N VAL A 104 4.92 -16.86 -12.87
CA VAL A 104 4.83 -18.26 -12.40
C VAL A 104 4.17 -19.17 -13.43
N PHE A 105 3.01 -18.80 -14.01
CA PHE A 105 2.36 -19.65 -15.01
C PHE A 105 3.11 -19.73 -16.35
N PRO A 106 3.66 -18.64 -16.91
CA PRO A 106 4.45 -18.75 -18.14
C PRO A 106 5.74 -19.55 -17.93
N LEU A 107 6.35 -19.50 -16.74
CA LEU A 107 7.50 -20.33 -16.37
C LEU A 107 7.14 -21.81 -16.30
N THR A 108 6.02 -22.18 -15.65
CA THR A 108 5.59 -23.58 -15.53
C THR A 108 5.12 -24.19 -16.85
N ARG A 109 4.62 -23.35 -17.77
CA ARG A 109 4.27 -23.74 -19.15
C ARG A 109 5.47 -23.81 -20.10
N GLY A 110 6.65 -23.36 -19.66
CA GLY A 110 7.86 -23.32 -20.49
C GLY A 110 7.85 -22.25 -21.57
N GLU A 111 6.94 -21.26 -21.48
CA GLU A 111 6.86 -20.12 -22.38
C GLU A 111 8.03 -19.14 -22.14
N ILE A 112 8.55 -19.11 -20.91
CA ILE A 112 9.68 -18.28 -20.50
C ILE A 112 10.80 -19.18 -19.98
N LYS A 113 12.03 -18.98 -20.46
CA LYS A 113 13.22 -19.62 -19.88
C LYS A 113 13.60 -18.89 -18.58
N PRO A 114 14.07 -19.60 -17.53
CA PRO A 114 14.57 -18.97 -16.32
C PRO A 114 15.85 -18.18 -16.65
N SER A 115 15.68 -16.96 -17.13
CA SER A 115 16.78 -16.04 -17.39
C SER A 115 17.04 -15.22 -16.12
N THR A 116 18.32 -15.06 -15.79
CA THR A 116 18.79 -14.31 -14.63
C THR A 116 18.38 -12.83 -14.66
N ASN A 117 18.05 -12.28 -15.83
CA ASN A 117 17.75 -10.86 -16.03
C ASN A 117 16.33 -10.47 -15.58
N PHE A 118 15.35 -11.38 -15.63
CA PHE A 118 13.97 -11.04 -15.24
C PHE A 118 13.82 -10.82 -13.73
N ARG A 119 14.67 -11.47 -12.91
CA ARG A 119 14.75 -11.20 -11.46
C ARG A 119 15.05 -9.73 -11.20
N PHE A 120 15.81 -9.07 -12.08
CA PHE A 120 16.18 -7.68 -11.94
C PHE A 120 15.03 -6.73 -12.33
N ASP A 121 14.30 -7.02 -13.41
CA ASP A 121 13.24 -6.13 -13.91
C ASP A 121 11.99 -6.13 -13.03
N ALA A 122 11.58 -7.28 -12.51
CA ALA A 122 10.48 -7.36 -11.54
C ALA A 122 10.86 -6.69 -10.21
N GLN A 123 12.07 -6.95 -9.70
CA GLN A 123 12.60 -6.27 -8.51
C GLN A 123 12.72 -4.76 -8.70
N TRP A 124 13.15 -4.31 -9.88
CA TRP A 124 13.27 -2.89 -10.19
C TRP A 124 11.90 -2.21 -10.24
N ARG A 125 10.91 -2.85 -10.87
CA ARG A 125 9.55 -2.31 -10.94
C ARG A 125 8.94 -2.16 -9.54
N ILE A 126 9.03 -3.20 -8.71
CA ILE A 126 8.52 -3.20 -7.34
C ILE A 126 9.24 -2.16 -6.48
N ARG A 127 10.56 -2.09 -6.57
CA ARG A 127 11.35 -1.08 -5.85
C ARG A 127 11.01 0.33 -6.31
N SER A 128 10.85 0.56 -7.61
CA SER A 128 10.48 1.87 -8.14
C SER A 128 9.08 2.32 -7.67
N THR A 129 8.13 1.38 -7.59
CA THR A 129 6.79 1.64 -7.05
C THR A 129 6.87 1.97 -5.56
N PHE A 130 7.59 1.17 -4.77
CA PHE A 130 7.76 1.43 -3.33
C PHE A 130 8.51 2.73 -3.05
N ASP A 131 9.59 3.01 -3.78
CA ASP A 131 10.35 4.26 -3.69
C ASP A 131 9.47 5.46 -4.08
N SER A 132 8.57 5.30 -5.06
CA SER A 132 7.59 6.34 -5.42
C SER A 132 6.57 6.58 -4.30
N TYR A 133 6.08 5.53 -3.64
CA TYR A 133 5.17 5.66 -2.50
C TYR A 133 5.86 6.29 -1.29
N LEU A 134 7.09 5.87 -1.01
CA LEU A 134 7.90 6.40 0.08
C LEU A 134 8.23 7.87 -0.17
N SER A 135 8.63 8.22 -1.39
CA SER A 135 8.88 9.61 -1.79
C SER A 135 7.61 10.48 -1.68
N GLN A 136 6.44 9.94 -2.02
CA GLN A 136 5.17 10.63 -1.82
C GLN A 136 4.82 10.81 -0.35
N ILE A 137 5.08 9.81 0.50
CA ILE A 137 4.88 9.91 1.96
C ILE A 137 5.84 10.93 2.57
N GLU A 138 7.12 10.87 2.20
CA GLU A 138 8.15 11.83 2.62
C GLU A 138 7.78 13.25 2.18
N GLY A 139 7.34 13.43 0.93
CA GLY A 139 6.86 14.71 0.42
C GLY A 139 5.66 15.25 1.20
N LYS A 140 4.68 14.39 1.52
CA LYS A 140 3.51 14.76 2.32
C LYS A 140 3.87 15.10 3.76
N MET A 141 4.76 14.32 4.39
CA MET A 141 5.26 14.59 5.74
C MET A 141 6.06 15.88 5.80
N SER A 142 6.90 16.14 4.79
CA SER A 142 7.67 17.38 4.67
C SER A 142 6.76 18.60 4.52
N LEU A 143 5.71 18.52 3.69
CA LEU A 143 4.69 19.57 3.55
C LEU A 143 3.93 19.80 4.86
N PHE A 144 3.51 18.72 5.52
CA PHE A 144 2.83 18.79 6.80
C PHE A 144 3.70 19.50 7.84
N LEU A 145 4.96 19.07 8.00
CA LEU A 145 5.89 19.67 8.96
C LEU A 145 6.21 21.13 8.63
N SER A 146 6.29 21.47 7.34
CA SER A 146 6.47 22.85 6.90
C SER A 146 5.28 23.74 7.27
N LEU A 147 4.05 23.26 7.07
CA LEU A 147 2.82 24.01 7.36
C LEU A 147 2.52 24.10 8.86
N THR A 148 2.80 23.06 9.64
CA THR A 148 2.48 23.03 11.08
C THR A 148 3.56 23.67 11.95
N THR A 149 4.83 23.64 11.49
CA THR A 149 5.96 24.03 12.32
C THR A 149 6.71 25.21 11.71
N ILE A 150 7.18 25.10 10.47
CA ILE A 150 8.04 26.12 9.87
C ILE A 150 7.27 27.42 9.64
N VAL A 151 6.12 27.38 8.96
CA VAL A 151 5.32 28.57 8.66
C VAL A 151 4.90 29.32 9.93
N PRO A 152 4.32 28.66 10.95
CA PRO A 152 3.90 29.35 12.17
C PRO A 152 5.07 29.92 12.98
N VAL A 153 6.20 29.22 13.04
CA VAL A 153 7.41 29.70 13.72
C VAL A 153 7.99 30.92 12.99
N THR A 154 8.10 30.88 11.67
CA THR A 154 8.62 32.00 10.88
C THR A 154 7.71 33.22 10.98
N ILE A 155 6.38 33.05 10.92
CA ILE A 155 5.41 34.13 11.13
C ILE A 155 5.56 34.71 12.54
N SER A 156 5.66 33.87 13.56
CA SER A 156 5.84 34.30 14.95
C SER A 156 7.13 35.11 15.12
N MET A 157 8.23 34.64 14.53
CA MET A 157 9.52 35.32 14.56
C MET A 157 9.49 36.67 13.82
N LEU A 158 8.79 36.72 12.68
CA LEU A 158 8.61 37.95 11.92
C LEU A 158 7.79 38.99 12.70
N LEU A 159 6.73 38.56 13.39
CA LEU A 159 5.91 39.41 14.25
C LEU A 159 6.71 39.98 15.44
N ILE A 160 7.64 39.19 16.01
CA ILE A 160 8.59 39.66 17.04
C ILE A 160 9.47 40.78 16.46
N ILE A 161 10.09 40.55 15.30
CA ILE A 161 11.05 41.47 14.68
C ILE A 161 10.41 42.81 14.33
N PHE A 162 9.17 42.80 13.79
CA PHE A 162 8.45 44.03 13.46
C PHE A 162 7.82 44.73 14.66
N GLY A 163 7.93 44.17 15.88
CA GLY A 163 7.44 44.79 17.11
C GLY A 163 5.91 44.81 17.25
N TYR A 164 5.19 43.98 16.48
CA TYR A 164 3.71 43.91 16.52
C TYR A 164 3.17 43.07 17.68
N ILE A 165 4.01 42.54 18.56
CA ILE A 165 3.56 41.70 19.68
C ILE A 165 3.08 42.58 20.82
N SER A 166 1.75 42.70 20.89
CA SER A 166 1.02 43.13 22.08
C SER A 166 0.65 41.91 22.93
N VAL A 167 0.45 42.10 24.23
CA VAL A 167 0.06 41.02 25.17
C VAL A 167 -1.21 40.29 24.72
N ASP A 168 -2.12 41.02 24.06
CA ASP A 168 -3.37 40.48 23.50
C ASP A 168 -3.14 39.54 22.29
N LEU A 169 -2.11 39.79 21.49
CA LEU A 169 -1.78 38.96 20.32
C LEU A 169 -1.19 37.60 20.75
N LEU A 170 -0.49 37.57 21.89
CA LEU A 170 0.13 36.36 22.44
C LEU A 170 -0.91 35.32 22.87
N PHE A 171 -2.09 35.78 23.30
CA PHE A 171 -3.22 34.92 23.63
C PHE A 171 -3.89 34.31 22.39
N PHE A 172 -3.86 35.01 21.25
CA PHE A 172 -4.42 34.53 19.98
C PHE A 172 -3.49 33.60 19.19
N LEU A 173 -2.19 33.64 19.47
CA LEU A 173 -1.18 32.83 18.83
C LEU A 173 -1.51 31.31 18.83
N PRO A 174 -1.83 30.66 19.96
CA PRO A 174 -2.20 29.23 19.95
C PRO A 174 -3.43 28.93 19.09
N PHE A 175 -4.36 29.88 18.94
CA PHE A 175 -5.55 29.73 18.11
C PHE A 175 -5.21 29.76 16.62
N ILE A 176 -4.26 30.62 16.22
CA ILE A 176 -3.75 30.69 14.85
C ILE A 176 -3.00 29.39 14.49
N PHE A 177 -2.16 28.89 15.39
CA PHE A 177 -1.49 27.59 15.22
C PHE A 177 -2.49 26.43 15.08
N PHE A 178 -3.58 26.47 15.86
CA PHE A 178 -4.63 25.47 15.77
C PHE A 178 -5.35 25.50 14.41
N ILE A 179 -5.69 26.69 13.90
CA ILE A 179 -6.32 26.85 12.58
C ILE A 179 -5.39 26.38 11.46
N LEU A 180 -4.11 26.75 11.50
CA LEU A 180 -3.09 26.27 10.55
C LEU A 180 -2.94 24.75 10.60
N GLY A 181 -3.02 24.16 11.80
CA GLY A 181 -3.02 22.71 11.99
C GLY A 181 -4.23 22.02 11.33
N ILE A 182 -5.42 22.59 11.46
CA ILE A 182 -6.64 22.06 10.79
C ILE A 182 -6.51 22.17 9.27
N ILE A 183 -6.04 23.30 8.75
CA ILE A 183 -5.85 23.49 7.30
C ILE A 183 -4.82 22.50 6.75
N ALA A 184 -3.71 22.29 7.46
CA ALA A 184 -2.69 21.31 7.08
C ALA A 184 -3.27 19.88 7.04
N LEU A 185 -4.13 19.54 8.01
CA LEU A 185 -4.78 18.24 8.08
C LEU A 185 -5.82 18.03 6.97
N GLU A 186 -6.52 19.09 6.56
CA GLU A 186 -7.45 19.06 5.44
C GLU A 186 -6.72 18.92 4.09
N ILE A 187 -5.61 19.62 3.89
CA ILE A 187 -4.75 19.49 2.70
C ILE A 187 -4.18 18.06 2.60
N LEU A 188 -3.74 17.48 3.73
CA LEU A 188 -3.26 16.09 3.79
C LEU A 188 -4.37 15.09 3.41
N ASN A 189 -5.61 15.35 3.82
CA ASN A 189 -6.76 14.49 3.52
C ASN A 189 -7.30 14.68 2.09
N ALA A 190 -7.27 15.89 1.54
CA ALA A 190 -7.70 16.19 0.16
C ALA A 190 -6.79 15.49 -0.87
N GLY A 191 -5.52 15.25 -0.52
CA GLY A 191 -4.58 14.44 -1.31
C GLY A 191 -4.89 12.94 -1.37
N LYS A 192 -6.01 12.46 -0.79
CA LYS A 192 -6.45 11.05 -0.84
C LYS A 192 -7.20 10.65 -2.11
N ILE A 193 -7.56 11.59 -3.00
CA ILE A 193 -8.47 11.31 -4.14
C ILE A 193 -7.74 10.82 -5.41
N LYS A 194 -6.40 10.72 -5.43
CA LYS A 194 -5.64 10.29 -6.63
C LYS A 194 -4.77 9.03 -6.44
N LEU A 195 -5.20 8.13 -5.55
CA LEU A 195 -4.40 6.95 -5.14
C LEU A 195 -5.02 5.60 -5.54
N LEU A 196 -6.01 5.59 -6.43
CA LEU A 196 -6.37 4.42 -7.22
C LEU A 196 -6.42 4.85 -8.68
N GLY A 197 -5.74 4.10 -9.54
CA GLY A 197 -5.65 4.36 -10.98
C GLY A 197 -7.01 4.69 -11.60
N GLY A 198 -7.04 5.86 -12.23
CA GLY A 198 -8.11 6.37 -13.06
C GLY A 198 -7.43 7.36 -13.99
N ASP A 199 -6.70 6.82 -14.95
CA ASP A 199 -6.26 7.54 -16.13
C ASP A 199 -7.51 7.82 -16.97
N ASP A 200 -8.18 8.94 -16.72
CA ASP A 200 -9.08 9.54 -17.71
C ASP A 200 -8.21 10.31 -18.71
N SER A 201 -7.44 9.55 -19.50
CA SER A 201 -6.99 10.00 -20.81
C SER A 201 -7.54 9.04 -21.88
N GLY A 202 -8.49 9.56 -22.68
CA GLY A 202 -8.66 9.12 -24.06
C GLY A 202 -9.60 7.93 -24.31
N ILE A 203 -10.88 8.04 -23.96
CA ILE A 203 -11.95 7.55 -24.84
C ILE A 203 -12.93 8.71 -25.07
N GLU A 204 -12.50 9.70 -25.86
CA GLU A 204 -13.42 10.46 -26.70
C GLU A 204 -13.54 9.73 -28.03
N ASN A 205 -14.79 9.68 -28.53
CA ASN A 205 -15.26 8.98 -29.73
C ASN A 205 -14.42 9.18 -30.99
#